data_AF-A0A1T5D240-F1
#
_entry.id   AF-A0A1T5D240-F1
#
_cell.length_a   1.000
_cell.length_b   1.000
_cell.length_c   1.000
_cell.angle_alpha   90.00
_cell.angle_beta   90.00
_cell.angle_gamma   90.00
#
_symmetry.space_group_name_H-M   'P 1'
#
loop_
_entity.id
_entity.type
_entity.pdbx_description
1 polymer ?
#
loop_
_entity_poly.entity_id
_entity_poly.type
_entity_poly.pdbx_seq_one_letter_code
_entity_poly.pdbx_strand_id
1 'polypeptide(L)'
;MNKEFIKRNRWIIGGFLILFVGLFLYFTYAHPLVIFDTDDWNYVGEPRHAIPGFGRGIWNPIKVFPEILQCLISELGVCFIMPFTKDFFLATSYAYAVFGSLMILGFFVVFLRFIDKKLHMNTFRKLLVLGLAVSLFFLTFVSKDTGNVNLFSENNLTCFFNYTVPAVLNMGMVLFFMTDGITDLLDRSVSFSKRAVVFVLCYLCICSNLCESYFLAIYLGQVILFDILRDHRDVKKIVRRNRTPIILFLGWILSLGLELSGGRSAQVGNTNMAETLPLALGYFVNRFAGSNVWVVIAVAVIVMISLTLLLRDMKKQIKLISGRCFWDLLRLLHFMQ
;
A
#
# COMPACT_ATOMS: atom_id res chain seq x y z
N MET A 1 -10.75 17.40 21.38
CA MET A 1 -11.48 16.22 20.84
C MET A 1 -12.78 16.04 21.62
N ASN A 2 -13.93 15.92 20.96
CA ASN A 2 -15.26 15.89 21.63
C ASN A 2 -15.46 14.60 22.47
N LYS A 3 -15.92 14.70 23.72
CA LYS A 3 -16.17 13.54 24.62
C LYS A 3 -17.13 12.51 23.99
N GLU A 4 -18.12 12.96 23.24
CA GLU A 4 -19.07 12.07 22.54
C GLU A 4 -18.39 11.25 21.42
N PHE A 5 -17.41 11.84 20.72
CA PHE A 5 -16.64 11.12 19.72
C PHE A 5 -15.82 9.98 20.34
N ILE A 6 -15.18 10.26 21.49
CA ILE A 6 -14.41 9.25 22.23
C ILE A 6 -15.33 8.12 22.68
N LYS A 7 -16.47 8.44 23.31
CA LYS A 7 -17.41 7.43 23.82
C LYS A 7 -17.93 6.51 22.73
N ARG A 8 -18.22 7.06 21.55
CA ARG A 8 -18.69 6.32 20.36
C ARG A 8 -17.61 5.42 19.75
N ASN A 9 -16.36 5.89 19.72
CA ASN A 9 -15.27 5.23 19.02
C ASN A 9 -14.25 4.52 19.94
N ARG A 10 -14.51 4.44 21.26
CA ARG A 10 -13.56 3.93 22.26
C ARG A 10 -12.93 2.58 21.93
N TRP A 11 -13.70 1.65 21.35
CA TRP A 11 -13.19 0.32 21.00
C TRP A 11 -12.22 0.36 19.81
N ILE A 12 -12.48 1.23 18.83
CA ILE A 12 -11.59 1.45 17.69
C ILE A 12 -10.32 2.14 18.18
N ILE A 13 -10.46 3.18 19.01
CA ILE A 13 -9.32 3.90 19.60
C ILE A 13 -8.46 2.95 20.44
N GLY A 14 -9.08 2.14 21.30
CA GLY A 14 -8.39 1.13 22.09
C GLY A 14 -7.67 0.09 21.24
N GLY A 15 -8.30 -0.39 20.17
CA GLY A 15 -7.67 -1.31 19.21
C GLY A 15 -6.43 -0.72 18.54
N PHE A 16 -6.48 0.54 18.10
CA PHE A 16 -5.32 1.23 17.53
C PHE A 16 -4.23 1.51 18.56
N LEU A 17 -4.58 1.80 19.81
CA LEU A 17 -3.59 1.98 20.88
C LEU A 17 -2.86 0.66 21.17
N ILE A 18 -3.58 -0.46 21.26
CA ILE A 18 -2.98 -1.79 21.42
C ILE A 18 -2.06 -2.09 20.23
N LEU A 19 -2.51 -1.83 19.00
CA LEU A 19 -1.70 -2.04 17.81
C LEU A 19 -0.44 -1.17 17.80
N PHE A 20 -0.55 0.10 18.21
CA PHE A 20 0.60 1.00 18.32
C PHE A 20 1.63 0.49 19.32
N VAL A 21 1.20 0.13 20.53
CA VAL A 21 2.10 -0.39 21.56
C VAL A 21 2.73 -1.71 21.08
N GLY A 22 1.95 -2.59 20.46
CA GLY A 22 2.46 -3.84 19.89
C GLY A 22 3.52 -3.62 18.82
N LEU A 23 3.29 -2.71 17.87
CA LEU A 23 4.25 -2.36 16.82
C LEU A 23 5.50 -1.67 17.39
N PHE A 24 5.32 -0.78 18.37
CA PHE A 24 6.44 -0.10 19.02
C PHE A 24 7.35 -1.09 19.73
N LEU A 25 6.77 -2.01 20.52
CA LEU A 25 7.53 -3.08 21.17
C LEU A 25 8.17 -4.03 20.15
N TYR A 26 7.46 -4.33 19.07
CA TYR A 26 8.00 -5.14 17.97
C TYR A 26 9.25 -4.50 17.35
N PHE A 27 9.20 -3.23 16.95
CA PHE A 27 10.34 -2.52 16.35
C PHE A 27 11.41 -2.06 17.33
N THR A 28 11.20 -2.26 18.63
CA THR A 28 12.19 -1.95 19.67
C THR A 28 12.91 -3.21 20.16
N TYR A 29 12.19 -4.33 20.31
CA TYR A 29 12.71 -5.52 20.99
C TYR A 29 12.70 -6.77 20.12
N ALA A 30 11.63 -7.04 19.38
CA ALA A 30 11.51 -8.28 18.62
C ALA A 30 12.24 -8.23 17.27
N HIS A 31 12.19 -7.06 16.62
CA HIS A 31 12.79 -6.80 15.33
C HIS A 31 13.31 -5.35 15.31
N PRO A 32 14.35 -5.04 16.10
CA PRO A 32 14.80 -3.69 16.34
C PRO A 32 15.17 -2.96 15.05
N LEU A 33 14.64 -1.75 14.87
CA LEU A 33 15.09 -0.82 13.84
C LEU A 33 16.28 -0.04 14.39
N VAL A 34 17.48 -0.40 13.97
CA VAL A 34 18.73 0.19 14.45
C VAL A 34 19.72 0.33 13.30
N ILE A 35 20.54 1.38 13.36
CA ILE A 35 21.66 1.59 12.43
C ILE A 35 22.71 0.51 12.72
N PHE A 36 23.03 -0.31 11.72
CA PHE A 36 24.09 -1.31 11.92
C PHE A 36 25.04 -1.50 10.75
N ASP A 37 24.66 -1.17 9.52
CA ASP A 37 25.52 -1.34 8.34
C ASP A 37 25.87 -0.03 7.63
N THR A 38 26.69 -0.14 6.58
CA THR A 38 27.19 1.01 5.81
C THR A 38 26.07 1.77 5.11
N ASP A 39 25.04 1.08 4.61
CA ASP A 39 23.92 1.73 3.94
C ASP A 39 23.12 2.56 4.96
N ASP A 40 22.89 2.02 6.15
CA ASP A 40 22.21 2.73 7.24
C ASP A 40 22.93 4.02 7.59
N TRP A 41 24.26 3.97 7.75
CA TRP A 41 25.06 5.17 8.02
C TRP A 41 24.97 6.20 6.90
N ASN A 42 24.99 5.75 5.64
CA ASN A 42 24.93 6.63 4.48
C ASN A 42 23.63 7.45 4.49
N TYR A 43 22.47 6.78 4.60
CA TYR A 43 21.17 7.46 4.51
C TYR A 43 20.75 8.19 5.79
N VAL A 44 21.45 7.97 6.90
CA VAL A 44 21.31 8.79 8.12
C VAL A 44 22.04 10.12 7.94
N GLY A 45 23.26 10.10 7.40
CA GLY A 45 24.15 11.27 7.35
C GLY A 45 24.10 12.08 6.06
N GLU A 46 23.61 11.53 4.95
CA GLU A 46 23.62 12.20 3.65
C GLU A 46 22.21 12.63 3.21
N PRO A 47 21.84 13.91 3.43
CA PRO A 47 20.54 14.41 2.98
C PRO A 47 20.47 14.45 1.46
N ARG A 48 19.38 13.92 0.91
CA ARG A 48 19.10 13.92 -0.53
C ARG A 48 18.30 15.15 -0.97
N HIS A 49 18.52 15.58 -2.22
CA HIS A 49 17.66 16.58 -2.88
C HIS A 49 16.24 16.07 -3.09
N ALA A 50 15.26 16.97 -2.96
CA ALA A 50 13.83 16.67 -3.12
C ALA A 50 13.39 16.41 -4.58
N ILE A 51 14.30 16.34 -5.54
CA ILE A 51 14.04 16.10 -6.96
C ILE A 51 14.74 14.80 -7.35
N PRO A 52 14.13 13.93 -8.19
CA PRO A 52 14.79 12.73 -8.66
C PRO A 52 16.10 13.04 -9.36
N GLY A 53 17.07 12.15 -9.17
CA GLY A 53 18.38 12.27 -9.79
C GLY A 53 18.35 11.92 -11.28
N PHE A 54 19.39 12.31 -12.00
CA PHE A 54 19.64 11.85 -13.37
C PHE A 54 21.13 11.65 -13.61
N GLY A 55 21.49 10.59 -14.34
CA GLY A 55 22.84 10.40 -14.86
C GLY A 55 23.77 9.49 -14.05
N ARG A 56 24.97 9.30 -14.60
CA ARG A 56 25.99 8.38 -14.08
C ARG A 56 26.56 8.90 -12.76
N GLY A 57 26.42 8.10 -11.70
CA GLY A 57 26.87 8.43 -10.34
C GLY A 57 25.75 8.33 -9.29
N ILE A 58 24.49 8.35 -9.71
CA ILE A 58 23.35 8.18 -8.79
C ILE A 58 22.93 6.72 -8.77
N TRP A 59 23.01 6.08 -7.60
CA TRP A 59 22.74 4.65 -7.47
C TRP A 59 21.26 4.32 -7.70
N ASN A 60 20.34 5.03 -7.02
CA ASN A 60 18.89 4.89 -7.18
C ASN A 60 18.25 6.27 -7.50
N PRO A 61 18.04 6.64 -8.77
CA PRO A 61 17.53 7.94 -9.19
C PRO A 61 16.18 8.36 -8.58
N ILE A 62 15.26 7.42 -8.38
CA ILE A 62 13.88 7.76 -7.97
C ILE A 62 13.63 7.68 -6.48
N LYS A 63 14.57 7.21 -5.65
CA LYS A 63 14.37 6.97 -4.21
C LYS A 63 14.44 8.24 -3.35
N VAL A 64 13.70 9.27 -3.75
CA VAL A 64 13.69 10.56 -3.06
C VAL A 64 13.03 10.45 -1.69
N PHE A 65 11.84 9.86 -1.62
CA PHE A 65 11.07 9.77 -0.38
C PHE A 65 11.80 9.01 0.74
N PRO A 66 12.27 7.76 0.56
CA PRO A 66 12.84 7.00 1.66
C PRO A 66 14.14 7.59 2.18
N GLU A 67 14.99 8.13 1.30
CA GLU A 67 16.31 8.65 1.67
C GLU A 67 16.20 9.98 2.44
N ILE A 68 15.30 10.88 2.01
CA ILE A 68 15.00 12.10 2.79
C ILE A 68 14.39 11.74 4.14
N LEU A 69 13.50 10.76 4.16
CA LEU A 69 12.76 10.40 5.35
C LEU A 69 13.64 9.72 6.40
N GLN A 70 14.54 8.82 6.01
CA GLN A 70 15.48 8.17 6.94
C GLN A 70 16.37 9.20 7.65
N CYS A 71 16.96 10.13 6.89
CA CYS A 71 17.71 11.25 7.44
C CYS A 71 16.85 12.10 8.39
N LEU A 72 15.64 12.50 7.95
CA LEU A 72 14.73 13.29 8.79
C LEU A 72 14.37 12.60 10.11
N ILE A 73 14.01 11.32 10.11
CA ILE A 73 13.64 10.61 11.35
C ILE A 73 14.85 10.46 12.28
N SER A 74 16.05 10.30 11.72
CA SER A 74 17.29 10.27 12.50
C SER A 74 17.52 11.60 13.23
N GLU A 75 17.39 12.71 12.51
CA GLU A 75 17.48 14.07 13.06
C GLU A 75 16.42 14.33 14.14
N LEU A 76 15.18 13.87 13.94
CA LEU A 76 14.13 13.96 14.96
C LEU A 76 14.50 13.15 16.21
N GLY A 77 15.10 11.97 16.05
CA GLY A 77 15.58 11.17 17.19
C GLY A 77 16.67 11.90 17.97
N VAL A 78 17.64 12.47 17.28
CA VAL A 78 18.73 13.26 17.91
C VAL A 78 18.18 14.51 18.59
N CYS A 79 17.33 15.29 17.92
CA CYS A 79 16.84 16.55 18.47
C CYS A 79 15.86 16.37 19.63
N PHE A 80 14.98 15.36 19.58
CA PHE A 80 13.86 15.25 20.52
C PHE A 80 13.95 14.09 21.50
N ILE A 81 14.71 13.04 21.21
CA ILE A 81 14.79 11.83 22.06
C ILE A 81 16.13 11.74 22.78
N MET A 82 17.23 12.03 22.08
CA MET A 82 18.58 11.96 22.64
C MET A 82 18.81 12.83 23.89
N PRO A 83 18.19 14.02 24.06
CA PRO A 83 18.32 14.78 25.31
C PRO A 83 17.88 14.00 26.56
N PHE A 84 16.98 13.01 26.40
CA PHE A 84 16.47 12.18 27.47
C PHE A 84 17.24 10.86 27.61
N THR A 85 17.56 10.21 26.50
CA THR A 85 18.27 8.91 26.53
C THR A 85 19.76 9.04 26.75
N LYS A 86 20.36 10.15 26.30
CA LYS A 86 21.82 10.39 26.24
C LYS A 86 22.58 9.31 25.45
N ASP A 87 21.87 8.59 24.58
CA ASP A 87 22.40 7.51 23.75
C ASP A 87 21.85 7.68 22.33
N PHE A 88 22.75 7.81 21.36
CA PHE A 88 22.43 8.03 19.95
C PHE A 88 21.69 6.84 19.33
N PHE A 89 22.16 5.61 19.57
CA PHE A 89 21.56 4.40 19.00
C PHE A 89 20.18 4.15 19.59
N LEU A 90 20.03 4.36 20.90
CA LEU A 90 18.73 4.22 21.56
C LEU A 90 17.74 5.29 21.09
N ALA A 91 18.19 6.55 20.98
CA ALA A 91 17.34 7.67 20.54
C ALA A 91 16.83 7.47 19.12
N THR A 92 17.72 7.14 18.19
CA THR A 92 17.37 6.91 16.78
C THR A 92 16.50 5.67 16.64
N SER A 93 16.81 4.57 17.34
CA SER A 93 15.98 3.35 17.33
C SER A 93 14.55 3.62 17.82
N TYR A 94 14.37 4.37 18.91
CA TYR A 94 13.03 4.78 19.36
C TYR A 94 12.32 5.68 18.35
N ALA A 95 13.03 6.61 17.70
CA ALA A 95 12.45 7.44 16.65
C ALA A 95 11.93 6.59 15.47
N TYR A 96 12.72 5.62 15.01
CA TYR A 96 12.34 4.70 13.95
C TYR A 96 11.16 3.81 14.36
N ALA A 97 11.18 3.26 15.58
CA ALA A 97 10.09 2.43 16.09
C ALA A 97 8.77 3.20 16.19
N VAL A 98 8.80 4.45 16.69
CA VAL A 98 7.61 5.33 16.72
C VAL A 98 7.15 5.63 15.31
N PHE A 99 8.04 6.05 14.42
CA PHE A 99 7.71 6.42 13.06
C PHE A 99 7.11 5.24 12.26
N GLY A 100 7.79 4.08 12.28
CA GLY A 100 7.35 2.86 11.62
C GLY A 100 5.98 2.41 12.12
N SER A 101 5.77 2.47 13.44
CA SER A 101 4.47 2.18 14.06
C SER A 101 3.39 3.13 13.54
N LEU A 102 3.65 4.44 13.50
CA LEU A 102 2.70 5.43 13.01
C LEU A 102 2.37 5.27 11.51
N MET A 103 3.36 4.93 10.68
CA MET A 103 3.14 4.67 9.25
C MET A 103 2.21 3.47 9.03
N ILE A 104 2.49 2.35 9.70
CA ILE A 104 1.67 1.14 9.62
C ILE A 104 0.27 1.39 10.21
N LEU A 105 0.17 2.14 11.31
CA LEU A 105 -1.12 2.58 11.84
C LEU A 105 -1.90 3.42 10.83
N GLY A 106 -1.24 4.39 10.19
CA GLY A 106 -1.84 5.24 9.17
C GLY A 106 -2.44 4.43 8.03
N PHE A 107 -1.72 3.42 7.56
CA PHE A 107 -2.25 2.47 6.57
C PHE A 107 -3.50 1.73 7.07
N PHE A 108 -3.47 1.19 8.29
CA PHE A 108 -4.65 0.51 8.85
C PHE A 108 -5.83 1.45 9.12
N VAL A 109 -5.59 2.74 9.38
CA VAL A 109 -6.63 3.77 9.46
C VAL A 109 -7.30 3.96 8.08
N VAL A 110 -6.50 4.06 7.01
CA VAL A 110 -7.05 4.17 5.65
C VAL A 110 -7.80 2.90 5.25
N PHE A 111 -7.28 1.73 5.61
CA PHE A 111 -7.96 0.44 5.42
C PHE A 111 -9.29 0.36 6.17
N LEU A 112 -9.34 0.80 7.42
CA LEU A 112 -10.57 0.82 8.20
C LEU A 112 -11.61 1.78 7.59
N ARG A 113 -11.17 2.94 7.08
CA ARG A 113 -12.02 3.89 6.36
C ARG A 113 -12.56 3.28 5.06
N PHE A 114 -11.76 2.51 4.33
CA PHE A 114 -12.21 1.76 3.16
C PHE A 114 -13.34 0.79 3.53
N ILE A 115 -13.14 -0.03 4.58
CA ILE A 115 -14.17 -0.95 5.07
C ILE A 115 -15.45 -0.21 5.45
N ASP A 116 -15.32 0.91 6.18
CA ASP A 116 -16.47 1.69 6.64
C ASP A 116 -17.28 2.28 5.49
N LYS A 117 -16.61 2.87 4.49
CA LYS A 117 -17.27 3.54 3.36
C LYS A 117 -17.74 2.61 2.26
N LYS A 118 -17.08 1.47 2.03
CA LYS A 118 -17.41 0.56 0.92
C LYS A 118 -18.14 -0.69 1.35
N LEU A 119 -17.92 -1.16 2.57
CA LEU A 119 -18.50 -2.41 3.08
C LEU A 119 -19.57 -2.18 4.16
N HIS A 120 -19.70 -0.95 4.67
CA HIS A 120 -20.74 -0.54 5.63
C HIS A 120 -20.87 -1.48 6.85
N MET A 121 -19.74 -1.97 7.35
CA MET A 121 -19.70 -2.93 8.45
C MET A 121 -19.91 -2.27 9.81
N ASN A 122 -20.57 -2.98 10.72
CA ASN A 122 -20.67 -2.57 12.12
C ASN A 122 -19.30 -2.61 12.85
N THR A 123 -19.20 -1.96 14.00
CA THR A 123 -17.92 -1.83 14.74
C THR A 123 -17.26 -3.15 15.06
N PHE A 124 -18.03 -4.16 15.49
CA PHE A 124 -17.48 -5.47 15.83
C PHE A 124 -16.85 -6.16 14.61
N ARG A 125 -17.57 -6.21 13.48
CA ARG A 125 -17.07 -6.79 12.22
C ARG A 125 -15.84 -6.05 11.71
N LYS A 126 -15.83 -4.72 11.82
CA LYS A 126 -14.66 -3.89 11.48
C LYS A 126 -13.43 -4.27 12.28
N LEU A 127 -13.57 -4.43 13.61
CA LEU A 127 -12.46 -4.85 14.48
C LEU A 127 -12.00 -6.27 14.19
N LEU A 128 -12.91 -7.20 13.86
CA LEU A 128 -12.54 -8.56 13.45
C LEU A 128 -11.76 -8.57 12.14
N VAL A 129 -12.22 -7.86 11.11
CA VAL A 129 -11.52 -7.77 9.82
C VAL A 129 -10.17 -7.08 9.98
N LEU A 130 -10.09 -6.03 10.81
CA LEU A 130 -8.83 -5.36 11.13
C LEU A 130 -7.86 -6.31 11.86
N GLY A 131 -8.33 -7.02 12.88
CA GLY A 131 -7.52 -7.99 13.62
C GLY A 131 -7.03 -9.13 12.74
N LEU A 132 -7.88 -9.64 11.84
CA LEU A 132 -7.49 -10.62 10.83
C LEU A 132 -6.43 -10.05 9.90
N ALA A 133 -6.64 -8.85 9.34
CA ALA A 133 -5.68 -8.21 8.46
C ALA A 133 -4.31 -8.06 9.14
N VAL A 134 -4.26 -7.48 10.35
CA VAL A 134 -3.03 -7.38 11.15
C VAL A 134 -2.38 -8.76 11.34
N SER A 135 -3.17 -9.77 11.71
CA SER A 135 -2.67 -11.14 11.92
C SER A 135 -2.05 -11.72 10.65
N LEU A 136 -2.65 -11.48 9.47
CA LEU A 136 -2.08 -11.93 8.20
C LEU A 136 -0.73 -11.26 7.92
N PHE A 137 -0.57 -9.97 8.21
CA PHE A 137 0.73 -9.30 8.05
C PHE A 137 1.85 -9.92 8.90
N PHE A 138 1.52 -10.37 10.11
CA PHE A 138 2.49 -10.99 11.01
C PHE A 138 2.69 -12.50 10.81
N LEU A 139 1.64 -13.25 10.47
CA LEU A 139 1.65 -14.72 10.55
C LEU A 139 1.81 -15.42 9.19
N THR A 140 1.61 -14.73 8.06
CA THR A 140 1.59 -15.38 6.73
C THR A 140 2.85 -16.21 6.46
N PHE A 141 4.01 -15.75 6.92
CA PHE A 141 5.31 -16.41 6.69
C PHE A 141 5.95 -16.97 7.97
N VAL A 142 5.17 -17.11 9.05
CA VAL A 142 5.61 -17.77 10.28
C VAL A 142 5.29 -19.26 10.18
N SER A 143 6.22 -20.03 9.63
CA SER A 143 6.04 -21.47 9.35
C SER A 143 7.01 -22.40 10.09
N LYS A 144 7.97 -21.85 10.85
CA LYS A 144 8.98 -22.58 11.63
C LYS A 144 8.98 -22.11 13.09
N ASP A 145 9.78 -22.74 13.93
CA ASP A 145 9.94 -22.29 15.34
C ASP A 145 10.87 -21.08 15.46
N THR A 146 11.87 -20.97 14.58
CA THR A 146 12.88 -19.90 14.60
C THR A 146 13.17 -19.37 13.19
N GLY A 147 13.67 -18.14 13.10
CA GLY A 147 14.08 -17.53 11.83
C GLY A 147 12.91 -17.21 10.89
N ASN A 148 11.71 -17.05 11.44
CA ASN A 148 10.58 -16.58 10.65
C ASN A 148 10.73 -15.10 10.33
N VAL A 149 10.26 -14.74 9.15
CA VAL A 149 10.11 -13.35 8.71
C VAL A 149 8.62 -13.08 8.56
N ASN A 150 8.19 -11.85 8.83
CA ASN A 150 6.84 -11.39 8.54
C ASN A 150 6.86 -10.26 7.49
N LEU A 151 5.68 -9.76 7.11
CA LEU A 151 5.57 -8.73 6.04
C LEU A 151 6.13 -7.36 6.43
N PHE A 152 6.45 -7.13 7.71
CA PHE A 152 7.11 -5.92 8.21
C PHE A 152 8.54 -6.18 8.69
N SER A 153 9.07 -7.39 8.46
CA SER A 153 10.46 -7.74 8.79
C SER A 153 11.37 -7.38 7.63
N GLU A 154 12.48 -6.73 7.93
CA GLU A 154 13.44 -6.23 6.94
C GLU A 154 14.84 -6.52 7.44
N ASN A 155 15.79 -6.79 6.53
CA ASN A 155 17.13 -7.18 6.98
C ASN A 155 17.89 -6.04 7.66
N ASN A 156 17.59 -4.79 7.31
CA ASN A 156 18.21 -3.60 7.89
C ASN A 156 17.29 -2.38 7.87
N LEU A 157 17.73 -1.33 8.56
CA LEU A 157 16.99 -0.08 8.71
C LEU A 157 16.74 0.56 7.34
N THR A 158 17.76 0.59 6.49
CA THR A 158 17.67 1.11 5.13
C THR A 158 16.62 0.36 4.32
N CYS A 159 16.58 -0.96 4.38
CA CYS A 159 15.55 -1.78 3.73
C CYS A 159 14.16 -1.42 4.26
N PHE A 160 14.00 -1.21 5.57
CA PHE A 160 12.72 -0.77 6.13
C PHE A 160 12.23 0.56 5.54
N PHE A 161 13.11 1.56 5.44
CA PHE A 161 12.77 2.82 4.79
C PHE A 161 12.59 2.68 3.28
N ASN A 162 13.30 1.78 2.62
CA ASN A 162 13.28 1.62 1.17
C ASN A 162 12.18 0.70 0.64
N TYR A 163 11.64 -0.21 1.45
CA TYR A 163 10.68 -1.23 1.03
C TYR A 163 9.40 -1.15 1.85
N THR A 164 9.44 -1.49 3.14
CA THR A 164 8.25 -1.49 4.01
C THR A 164 7.52 -0.13 4.03
N VAL A 165 8.23 0.97 4.27
CA VAL A 165 7.60 2.31 4.34
C VAL A 165 6.95 2.73 3.00
N PRO A 166 7.66 2.64 1.85
CA PRO A 166 7.10 2.82 0.52
C PRO A 166 5.91 1.91 0.20
N ALA A 167 5.97 0.63 0.57
CA ALA A 167 4.89 -0.32 0.34
C ALA A 167 3.61 0.13 1.06
N VAL A 168 3.72 0.44 2.35
CA VAL A 168 2.63 0.90 3.21
C VAL A 168 2.04 2.22 2.70
N LEU A 169 2.88 3.16 2.26
CA LEU A 169 2.44 4.42 1.66
C LEU A 169 1.66 4.19 0.35
N ASN A 170 2.22 3.42 -0.58
CA ASN A 170 1.60 3.16 -1.88
C ASN A 170 0.30 2.37 -1.75
N MET A 171 0.27 1.31 -0.94
CA MET A 171 -0.96 0.57 -0.64
C MET A 171 -2.00 1.47 0.03
N GLY A 172 -1.58 2.35 0.95
CA GLY A 172 -2.45 3.34 1.57
C GLY A 172 -3.06 4.31 0.55
N MET A 173 -2.27 4.80 -0.41
CA MET A 173 -2.77 5.68 -1.47
C MET A 173 -3.75 4.98 -2.42
N VAL A 174 -3.49 3.72 -2.77
CA VAL A 174 -4.44 2.90 -3.55
C VAL A 174 -5.76 2.73 -2.79
N LEU A 175 -5.71 2.37 -1.51
CA LEU A 175 -6.91 2.26 -0.68
C LEU A 175 -7.67 3.59 -0.55
N PHE A 176 -6.96 4.71 -0.43
CA PHE A 176 -7.56 6.04 -0.43
C PHE A 176 -8.31 6.31 -1.75
N PHE A 177 -7.70 6.04 -2.90
CA PHE A 177 -8.36 6.20 -4.20
C PHE A 177 -9.52 5.23 -4.43
N MET A 178 -9.40 3.97 -3.99
CA MET A 178 -10.52 3.03 -4.02
C MET A 178 -11.68 3.52 -3.15
N THR A 179 -11.38 4.19 -2.04
CA THR A 179 -12.38 4.69 -1.10
C THR A 179 -13.10 5.94 -1.62
N ASP A 180 -12.34 6.99 -1.96
CA ASP A 180 -12.86 8.34 -2.22
C ASP A 180 -12.82 8.74 -3.70
N GLY A 181 -12.28 7.88 -4.56
CA GLY A 181 -11.99 8.19 -5.96
C GLY A 181 -10.66 8.93 -6.12
N ILE A 182 -10.13 8.92 -7.35
CA ILE A 182 -8.93 9.69 -7.70
C ILE A 182 -9.33 11.17 -7.79
N THR A 183 -8.69 12.00 -6.98
CA THR A 183 -8.94 13.45 -6.99
C THR A 183 -8.40 14.04 -8.27
N ASP A 184 -9.25 14.72 -9.06
CA ASP A 184 -8.78 15.37 -10.28
C ASP A 184 -7.94 16.61 -9.95
N LEU A 185 -6.63 16.52 -10.16
CA LEU A 185 -5.66 17.57 -9.90
C LEU A 185 -5.89 18.81 -10.77
N LEU A 186 -6.54 18.65 -11.93
CA LEU A 186 -6.85 19.74 -12.85
C LEU A 186 -8.24 20.36 -12.60
N ASP A 187 -9.05 19.78 -11.73
CA ASP A 187 -10.36 20.33 -11.41
C ASP A 187 -10.26 21.48 -10.41
N ARG A 188 -10.65 22.68 -10.86
CA ARG A 188 -10.63 23.90 -10.03
C ARG A 188 -11.74 23.91 -8.97
N SER A 189 -12.77 23.07 -9.10
CA SER A 189 -13.82 22.93 -8.08
C SER A 189 -13.30 22.28 -6.79
N VAL A 190 -12.22 21.51 -6.89
CA VAL A 190 -11.57 20.88 -5.74
C VAL A 190 -10.65 21.90 -5.05
N SER A 191 -10.77 22.00 -3.73
CA SER A 191 -9.92 22.86 -2.89
C SER A 191 -8.44 22.67 -3.20
N PHE A 192 -7.70 23.77 -3.31
CA PHE A 192 -6.26 23.76 -3.61
C PHE A 192 -5.47 22.87 -2.65
N SER A 193 -5.72 22.97 -1.33
CA SER A 193 -5.01 22.18 -0.32
C SER A 193 -5.15 20.68 -0.53
N LYS A 194 -6.36 20.20 -0.86
CA LYS A 194 -6.59 18.78 -1.18
C LYS A 194 -5.80 18.35 -2.42
N ARG A 195 -5.81 19.17 -3.48
CA ARG A 195 -5.05 18.88 -4.71
C ARG A 195 -3.55 18.83 -4.45
N ALA A 196 -3.03 19.80 -3.68
CA ALA A 196 -1.61 19.86 -3.30
C ALA A 196 -1.19 18.63 -2.49
N VAL A 197 -1.97 18.25 -1.47
CA VAL A 197 -1.68 17.07 -0.65
C VAL A 197 -1.68 15.79 -1.48
N VAL A 198 -2.70 15.58 -2.34
CA VAL A 198 -2.75 14.40 -3.21
C VAL A 198 -1.58 14.39 -4.20
N PHE A 199 -1.25 15.54 -4.79
CA PHE A 199 -0.11 15.64 -5.70
C PHE A 199 1.21 15.27 -5.00
N VAL A 200 1.48 15.84 -3.83
CA VAL A 200 2.69 15.55 -3.06
C VAL A 200 2.73 14.08 -2.65
N LEU A 201 1.64 13.50 -2.15
CA LEU A 201 1.62 12.08 -1.77
C LEU A 201 1.85 11.15 -2.96
N CYS A 202 1.27 11.45 -4.13
CA CYS A 202 1.52 10.69 -5.35
C CYS A 202 2.97 10.86 -5.83
N TYR A 203 3.54 12.06 -5.73
CA TYR A 203 4.95 12.30 -6.02
C TYR A 203 5.85 11.44 -5.13
N LEU A 204 5.60 11.43 -3.82
CA LEU A 204 6.34 10.59 -2.87
C LEU A 204 6.15 9.10 -3.16
N CYS A 205 4.95 8.66 -3.54
CA CYS A 205 4.69 7.28 -3.96
C CYS A 205 5.51 6.87 -5.20
N ILE A 206 5.50 7.70 -6.24
CA ILE A 206 6.26 7.45 -7.47
C ILE A 206 7.77 7.49 -7.19
N CYS A 207 8.21 8.45 -6.39
CA CYS A 207 9.62 8.64 -6.03
C CYS A 207 9.98 7.97 -4.70
N SER A 208 9.43 6.77 -4.43
CA SER A 208 9.71 6.01 -3.22
C SER A 208 10.66 4.85 -3.48
N ASN A 209 10.19 3.86 -4.22
CA ASN A 209 10.94 2.70 -4.66
C ASN A 209 10.25 2.13 -5.90
N LEU A 210 11.03 1.65 -6.87
CA LEU A 210 10.50 1.11 -8.12
C LEU A 210 9.47 0.00 -7.86
N CYS A 211 9.84 -1.02 -7.10
CA CYS A 211 8.99 -2.18 -6.85
C CYS A 211 7.72 -1.81 -6.08
N GLU A 212 7.85 -0.96 -5.06
CA GLU A 212 6.71 -0.58 -4.22
C GLU A 212 5.77 0.41 -4.91
N SER A 213 6.29 1.25 -5.81
CA SER A 213 5.47 2.12 -6.65
C SER A 213 4.56 1.35 -7.61
N TYR A 214 4.79 0.05 -7.83
CA TYR A 214 3.95 -0.78 -8.68
C TYR A 214 2.51 -0.90 -8.17
N PHE A 215 2.28 -0.86 -6.85
CA PHE A 215 0.91 -0.85 -6.31
C PHE A 215 0.09 0.30 -6.90
N LEU A 216 0.65 1.51 -6.91
CA LEU A 216 0.00 2.68 -7.49
C LEU A 216 -0.11 2.56 -9.01
N ALA A 217 0.97 2.17 -9.69
CA ALA A 217 0.99 2.06 -11.15
C ALA A 217 -0.04 1.06 -11.68
N ILE A 218 -0.14 -0.12 -11.07
CA ILE A 218 -1.11 -1.17 -11.44
C ILE A 218 -2.53 -0.64 -11.26
N TYR A 219 -2.83 0.02 -10.14
CA TYR A 219 -4.16 0.58 -9.90
C TYR A 219 -4.53 1.65 -10.93
N LEU A 220 -3.64 2.60 -11.20
CA LEU A 220 -3.85 3.65 -12.20
C LEU A 220 -4.03 3.05 -13.61
N GLY A 221 -3.18 2.10 -13.98
CA GLY A 221 -3.26 1.38 -15.25
C GLY A 221 -4.57 0.62 -15.39
N GLN A 222 -5.04 -0.04 -14.33
CA GLN A 222 -6.32 -0.75 -14.29
C GLN A 222 -7.50 0.20 -14.53
N VAL A 223 -7.52 1.37 -13.87
CA VAL A 223 -8.57 2.38 -14.04
C VAL A 223 -8.64 2.85 -15.50
N ILE A 224 -7.48 3.19 -16.08
CA ILE A 224 -7.39 3.63 -17.48
C ILE A 224 -7.83 2.49 -18.44
N LEU A 225 -7.35 1.27 -18.21
CA LEU A 225 -7.63 0.12 -19.06
C LEU A 225 -9.13 -0.22 -19.08
N PHE A 226 -9.80 -0.25 -17.92
CA PHE A 226 -11.24 -0.51 -17.88
C PHE A 226 -12.04 0.55 -18.65
N ASP A 227 -11.62 1.80 -18.58
CA ASP A 227 -12.27 2.88 -19.29
C ASP A 227 -12.05 2.79 -20.81
N ILE A 228 -10.85 2.39 -21.23
CA ILE A 228 -10.56 2.07 -22.63
C ILE A 228 -11.44 0.92 -23.11
N LEU A 229 -11.52 -0.19 -22.38
CA LEU A 229 -12.32 -1.35 -22.79
C LEU A 229 -13.82 -1.01 -22.89
N ARG A 230 -14.33 -0.17 -22.00
CA ARG A 230 -15.75 0.23 -21.96
C ARG A 230 -16.12 1.24 -23.05
N ASP A 231 -15.33 2.28 -23.25
CA ASP A 231 -15.66 3.44 -24.09
C ASP A 231 -14.69 3.57 -25.30
N HIS A 232 -14.10 2.46 -25.80
CA HIS A 232 -12.99 2.43 -26.79
C HIS A 232 -13.17 3.29 -28.05
N ARG A 233 -14.40 3.65 -28.42
CA ARG A 233 -14.72 4.48 -29.59
C ARG A 233 -14.62 5.99 -29.34
N ASP A 234 -14.53 6.44 -28.08
CA ASP A 234 -14.47 7.86 -27.72
C ASP A 234 -13.26 8.15 -26.81
N VAL A 235 -12.09 8.25 -27.45
CA VAL A 235 -10.80 8.55 -26.79
C VAL A 235 -10.86 9.88 -26.03
N LYS A 236 -11.56 10.89 -26.57
CA LYS A 236 -11.63 12.22 -25.95
C LYS A 236 -12.36 12.16 -24.60
N LYS A 237 -13.44 11.39 -24.53
CA LYS A 237 -14.17 11.13 -23.27
C LYS A 237 -13.32 10.35 -22.27
N ILE A 238 -12.58 9.33 -22.72
CA ILE A 238 -11.66 8.55 -21.88
C ILE A 238 -10.59 9.46 -21.27
N VAL A 239 -9.92 10.27 -22.08
CA VAL A 239 -8.87 11.19 -21.62
C VAL A 239 -9.43 12.21 -20.63
N ARG A 240 -10.62 12.76 -20.89
CA ARG A 240 -11.27 13.73 -19.99
C ARG A 240 -11.63 13.11 -18.63
N ARG A 241 -12.05 11.84 -18.59
CA ARG A 241 -12.35 11.11 -17.35
C ARG A 241 -11.10 10.71 -16.58
N ASN A 242 -9.99 10.45 -17.29
CA ASN A 242 -8.76 9.90 -16.72
C ASN A 242 -7.58 10.87 -16.68
N ARG A 243 -7.81 12.18 -16.71
CA ARG A 243 -6.72 13.18 -16.74
C ARG A 243 -5.67 12.95 -15.66
N THR A 244 -6.09 12.91 -14.40
CA THR A 244 -5.19 12.67 -13.28
C THR A 244 -4.55 11.28 -13.32
N PRO A 245 -5.31 10.17 -13.50
CA PRO A 245 -4.72 8.85 -13.65
C PRO A 245 -3.62 8.80 -14.73
N ILE A 246 -3.87 9.39 -15.89
CA ILE A 246 -2.93 9.45 -17.00
C ILE A 246 -1.69 10.25 -16.61
N ILE A 247 -1.84 11.44 -16.01
CA ILE A 247 -0.70 12.27 -15.58
C ILE A 247 0.17 11.51 -14.58
N LEU A 248 -0.43 10.85 -13.59
CA LEU A 248 0.30 10.10 -12.58
C LEU A 248 0.98 8.87 -13.18
N PHE A 249 0.32 8.16 -14.09
CA PHE A 249 0.88 7.00 -14.77
C PHE A 249 2.04 7.39 -15.70
N LEU A 250 1.93 8.52 -16.42
CA LEU A 250 3.03 9.08 -17.20
C LEU A 250 4.20 9.53 -16.31
N GLY A 251 3.92 10.12 -15.14
CA GLY A 251 4.94 10.44 -14.13
C GLY A 251 5.66 9.18 -13.63
N TRP A 252 4.93 8.08 -13.45
CA TRP A 252 5.54 6.79 -13.13
C TRP A 252 6.39 6.24 -14.28
N ILE A 253 5.93 6.30 -15.54
CA ILE A 253 6.75 5.93 -16.70
C ILE A 253 8.04 6.77 -16.78
N LEU A 254 7.95 8.08 -16.52
CA LEU A 254 9.13 8.94 -16.46
C LEU A 254 10.11 8.47 -15.39
N SER A 255 9.60 8.05 -14.22
CA SER A 255 10.43 7.47 -13.15
C SER A 255 11.17 6.21 -13.60
N LEU A 256 10.59 5.36 -14.45
CA LEU A 256 11.30 4.23 -15.06
C LEU A 256 12.48 4.68 -15.91
N GLY A 257 12.28 5.73 -16.74
CA GLY A 257 13.35 6.32 -17.54
C GLY A 257 14.49 6.86 -16.69
N LEU A 258 14.18 7.48 -15.55
CA LEU A 258 15.17 7.94 -14.59
C LEU A 258 15.92 6.77 -13.96
N GLU A 259 15.21 5.74 -13.50
CA GLU A 259 15.81 4.57 -12.85
C GLU A 259 16.74 3.81 -13.81
N LEU A 260 16.40 3.74 -15.10
CA LEU A 260 17.27 3.19 -16.14
C LEU A 260 18.60 3.95 -16.28
N SER A 261 18.67 5.22 -15.90
CA SER A 261 19.91 6.00 -15.91
C SER A 261 20.82 5.76 -14.69
N GLY A 262 20.33 5.07 -13.65
CA GLY A 262 21.01 4.88 -12.39
C GLY A 262 22.10 3.81 -12.40
N GLY A 263 22.99 3.86 -11.41
CA GLY A 263 24.07 2.87 -11.25
C GLY A 263 23.56 1.44 -11.08
N ARG A 264 22.41 1.25 -10.41
CA ARG A 264 21.79 -0.06 -10.20
C ARG A 264 21.30 -0.70 -11.50
N SER A 265 20.83 0.08 -12.48
CA SER A 265 20.31 -0.48 -13.73
C SER A 265 21.39 -1.18 -14.53
N ALA A 266 22.65 -0.72 -14.44
CA ALA A 266 23.80 -1.33 -15.11
C ALA A 266 24.09 -2.76 -14.61
N GLN A 267 23.72 -3.08 -13.36
CA GLN A 267 23.88 -4.43 -12.80
C GLN A 267 22.72 -5.37 -13.17
N VAL A 268 21.53 -4.83 -13.45
CA VAL A 268 20.31 -5.61 -13.73
C VAL A 268 20.07 -5.78 -15.24
N GLY A 269 20.54 -4.84 -16.07
CA GLY A 269 20.21 -4.77 -17.50
C GLY A 269 20.81 -5.85 -18.41
N ASN A 270 21.73 -6.68 -17.90
CA ASN A 270 22.45 -7.69 -18.72
C ASN A 270 21.92 -9.12 -18.56
N THR A 271 20.79 -9.34 -17.89
CA THR A 271 20.26 -10.68 -17.64
C THR A 271 19.26 -11.12 -18.70
N ASN A 272 19.41 -12.34 -19.21
CA ASN A 272 18.50 -12.96 -20.18
C ASN A 272 17.11 -13.21 -19.54
N MET A 273 16.04 -12.74 -20.18
CA MET A 273 14.67 -12.95 -19.69
C MET A 273 14.28 -14.43 -19.65
N ALA A 274 14.80 -15.24 -20.59
CA ALA A 274 14.54 -16.67 -20.63
C ALA A 274 15.11 -17.42 -19.42
N GLU A 275 16.17 -16.90 -18.80
CA GLU A 275 16.80 -17.46 -17.61
C GLU A 275 16.18 -16.91 -16.32
N THR A 276 15.88 -15.61 -16.29
CA THR A 276 15.36 -14.94 -15.09
C THR A 276 13.90 -15.24 -14.81
N LEU A 277 13.06 -15.45 -15.84
CA LEU A 277 11.63 -15.70 -15.64
C LEU A 277 11.36 -17.04 -14.92
N PRO A 278 11.96 -18.20 -15.30
CA PRO A 278 11.80 -19.44 -14.55
C PRO A 278 12.31 -19.33 -13.11
N LEU A 279 13.42 -18.62 -12.88
CA LEU A 279 13.94 -18.37 -11.53
C LEU A 279 12.96 -17.56 -10.68
N ALA A 280 12.43 -16.47 -11.23
CA ALA A 280 11.43 -15.64 -10.55
C ALA A 280 10.16 -16.44 -10.20
N LEU A 281 9.67 -17.26 -11.14
CA LEU A 281 8.55 -18.19 -10.89
C LEU A 281 8.89 -19.22 -9.81
N GLY A 282 10.11 -19.78 -9.83
CA GLY A 282 10.59 -20.69 -8.81
C GLY A 282 10.63 -20.05 -7.42
N TYR A 283 11.15 -18.82 -7.32
CA TYR A 283 11.13 -18.06 -6.06
C TYR A 283 9.70 -17.75 -5.60
N PHE A 284 8.80 -17.39 -6.50
CA PHE A 284 7.39 -17.18 -6.18
C PHE A 284 6.74 -18.45 -5.62
N VAL A 285 6.90 -19.59 -6.30
CA VAL A 285 6.34 -20.88 -5.87
C VAL A 285 6.92 -21.30 -4.52
N ASN A 286 8.25 -21.22 -4.36
CA ASN A 286 8.92 -21.55 -3.10
C ASN A 286 8.44 -20.65 -1.96
N ARG A 287 8.25 -19.36 -2.22
CA ARG A 287 7.78 -18.42 -1.21
C ARG A 287 6.33 -18.71 -0.82
N PHE A 288 5.48 -19.03 -1.79
CA PHE A 288 4.10 -19.42 -1.54
C PHE A 288 4.01 -20.74 -0.76
N ALA A 289 4.79 -21.75 -1.15
CA ALA A 289 4.86 -23.05 -0.48
C ALA A 289 5.39 -22.96 0.96
N GLY A 290 6.25 -21.98 1.26
CA GLY A 290 6.76 -21.71 2.60
C GLY A 290 5.80 -20.96 3.53
N SER A 291 4.58 -20.63 3.07
CA SER A 291 3.58 -19.92 3.87
C SER A 291 3.06 -20.77 5.02
N ASN A 292 2.58 -20.13 6.09
CA ASN A 292 1.94 -20.81 7.19
C ASN A 292 0.68 -21.55 6.71
N VAL A 293 0.68 -22.88 6.84
CA VAL A 293 -0.41 -23.74 6.36
C VAL A 293 -1.78 -23.35 6.94
N TRP A 294 -1.82 -22.92 8.20
CA TRP A 294 -3.05 -22.51 8.86
C TRP A 294 -3.58 -21.20 8.30
N VAL A 295 -2.69 -20.27 7.96
CA VAL A 295 -3.05 -19.03 7.28
C VAL A 295 -3.60 -19.32 5.89
N VAL A 296 -2.94 -20.21 5.13
CA VAL A 296 -3.40 -20.62 3.79
C VAL A 296 -4.79 -21.25 3.87
N ILE A 297 -5.02 -22.17 4.81
CA ILE A 297 -6.34 -22.79 5.04
C ILE A 297 -7.38 -21.72 5.39
N ALA A 298 -7.07 -20.82 6.32
CA ALA A 298 -8.00 -19.75 6.72
C ALA A 298 -8.38 -18.85 5.55
N VAL A 299 -7.39 -18.41 4.75
CA VAL A 299 -7.63 -17.61 3.54
C VAL A 299 -8.45 -18.39 2.51
N ALA A 300 -8.13 -19.66 2.26
CA ALA A 300 -8.87 -20.50 1.34
C ALA A 300 -10.35 -20.64 1.75
N VAL A 301 -10.61 -20.87 3.05
CA VAL A 301 -11.98 -20.92 3.59
C VAL A 301 -12.71 -19.59 3.38
N ILE A 302 -12.07 -18.45 3.65
CA ILE A 302 -12.65 -17.12 3.45
C ILE A 302 -12.98 -16.90 1.97
N VAL A 303 -12.08 -17.26 1.05
CA VAL A 303 -12.30 -17.13 -0.39
C VAL A 303 -13.45 -18.04 -0.84
N MET A 304 -13.50 -19.29 -0.39
CA MET A 304 -14.58 -20.23 -0.72
C MET A 304 -15.95 -19.74 -0.22
N ILE A 305 -16.01 -19.22 1.02
CA ILE A 305 -17.24 -18.61 1.55
C ILE A 305 -17.63 -17.39 0.70
N SER A 306 -16.67 -16.53 0.36
CA SER A 306 -16.93 -15.33 -0.44
C SER A 306 -17.45 -15.68 -1.84
N LEU A 307 -16.85 -16.66 -2.50
CA LEU A 307 -17.28 -17.16 -3.80
C LEU A 307 -18.67 -17.80 -3.74
N THR A 308 -18.96 -18.62 -2.74
CA THR A 308 -20.28 -19.24 -2.59
C THR A 308 -21.37 -18.20 -2.32
N LEU A 309 -21.09 -17.16 -1.56
CA LEU A 309 -22.01 -16.03 -1.35
C LEU A 309 -22.22 -15.23 -2.65
N LEU A 310 -21.16 -14.90 -3.37
CA LEU A 310 -21.24 -14.21 -4.67
C LEU A 310 -22.07 -15.01 -5.68
N LEU A 311 -21.81 -16.32 -5.80
CA LEU A 311 -22.56 -17.19 -6.70
C LEU A 311 -24.03 -17.32 -6.28
N ARG A 312 -24.34 -17.31 -4.98
CA ARG A 312 -25.73 -17.29 -4.48
C ARG A 312 -26.44 -15.99 -4.82
N ASP A 313 -25.78 -14.84 -4.66
CA ASP A 313 -26.36 -13.55 -4.99
C ASP A 313 -26.54 -13.37 -6.50
N MET A 314 -25.58 -13.82 -7.31
CA MET A 314 -25.73 -13.89 -8.76
C MET A 314 -26.90 -14.78 -9.16
N LYS A 315 -27.04 -15.98 -8.57
CA LYS A 315 -28.21 -16.85 -8.82
C LYS A 315 -29.52 -16.19 -8.41
N LYS A 316 -29.58 -15.48 -7.28
CA LYS A 316 -30.76 -14.72 -6.86
C LYS A 316 -31.10 -13.60 -7.84
N GLN A 317 -30.11 -12.84 -8.30
CA GLN A 317 -30.33 -11.78 -9.28
C GLN A 317 -30.80 -12.34 -10.63
N ILE A 318 -30.20 -13.43 -11.12
CA ILE A 318 -30.64 -14.12 -12.33
C ILE A 318 -32.08 -14.63 -12.17
N LYS A 319 -32.45 -15.17 -11.00
CA LYS A 319 -33.82 -15.66 -10.72
C LYS A 319 -34.84 -14.52 -10.58
N LEU A 320 -34.43 -13.35 -10.09
CA LEU A 320 -35.23 -12.13 -10.05
C LEU A 320 -35.45 -11.54 -11.45
N ILE A 321 -34.41 -11.57 -12.30
CA ILE A 321 -34.49 -11.15 -13.70
C ILE A 321 -35.34 -12.14 -14.51
N SER A 322 -35.17 -13.45 -14.32
CA SER A 322 -36.01 -14.45 -15.00
C SER A 322 -37.46 -14.43 -14.50
N GLY A 323 -37.70 -14.09 -13.22
CA GLY A 323 -39.04 -13.95 -12.66
C GLY A 323 -39.78 -12.66 -13.07
N ARG A 324 -39.08 -11.55 -13.32
CA ARG A 324 -39.70 -10.30 -13.84
C ARG A 324 -39.75 -10.25 -15.37
N CYS A 325 -38.67 -10.62 -16.07
CA CYS A 325 -38.65 -10.61 -17.53
C CYS A 325 -39.61 -11.63 -18.14
N PHE A 326 -39.88 -12.79 -17.52
CA PHE A 326 -40.81 -13.75 -18.13
C PHE A 326 -42.24 -13.19 -18.24
N TRP A 327 -42.72 -12.47 -17.22
CA TRP A 327 -44.05 -11.87 -17.23
C TRP A 327 -44.12 -10.55 -18.02
N ASP A 328 -43.05 -9.75 -18.04
CA ASP A 328 -42.99 -8.53 -18.84
C ASP A 328 -42.83 -8.82 -20.35
N LEU A 329 -42.15 -9.91 -20.73
CA LEU A 329 -42.08 -10.38 -22.12
C LEU A 329 -43.42 -10.99 -22.58
N LEU A 330 -44.14 -11.69 -21.70
CA LEU A 330 -45.49 -12.21 -21.97
C LEU A 330 -46.54 -11.09 -22.08
N ARG A 331 -46.43 -10.02 -21.30
CA ARG A 331 -47.30 -8.82 -21.44
C ARG A 331 -47.03 -8.05 -22.74
N LEU A 332 -45.78 -8.00 -23.20
CA LEU A 332 -45.44 -7.42 -24.51
C LEU A 332 -45.94 -8.28 -25.69
N LEU A 333 -46.02 -9.60 -25.52
CA LEU A 333 -46.57 -10.51 -26.53
C LEU A 333 -48.10 -10.56 -26.55
N HIS A 334 -48.79 -10.23 -25.44
CA HIS A 334 -50.26 -10.13 -25.40
C HIS A 334 -50.81 -8.76 -25.86
N PHE A 335 -49.95 -7.75 -26.01
CA PHE A 335 -50.31 -6.45 -26.61
C PHE A 335 -50.10 -6.40 -28.14
N MET A 336 -49.69 -7.53 -28.75
CA MET A 336 -49.51 -7.69 -30.21
C MET A 336 -50.47 -8.74 -30.82
N GLN A 337 -51.66 -8.87 -30.25
CA GLN A 337 -52.86 -9.43 -30.90
C GLN A 337 -53.99 -8.41 -30.73
#